data_AF-A0A973G528-F1
#
_entry.id   AF-A0A973G528-F1
#
_cell.length_a   1.000
_cell.length_b   1.000
_cell.length_c   1.000
_cell.angle_alpha   90.00
_cell.angle_beta   90.00
_cell.angle_gamma   90.00
#
_symmetry.space_group_name_H-M   'P 1'
#
loop_
_entity.id
_entity.type
_entity.pdbx_description
1 polymer ?
#
loop_
_entity_poly.entity_id
_entity_poly.type
_entity_poly.pdbx_seq_one_letter_code
_entity_poly.pdbx_strand_id
1 'polypeptide(L)' 'MAKKQEKSRLAAALKYDPKKHDAPLVTAKGRGVIAEKIISLARKNGIPIKEDPGLVQILSTLDIDEQIPPVLYK' A
#
# COMPACT_ATOMS: atom_id res chain seq x y z
N MET A 1 15.46 21.86 17.57
CA MET A 1 15.85 21.12 16.34
C MET A 1 14.57 20.74 15.60
N ALA A 2 14.27 21.43 14.50
CA ALA A 2 13.02 21.21 13.77
C ALA A 2 13.04 19.81 13.12
N LYS A 3 12.12 18.92 13.56
CA LYS A 3 11.82 17.70 12.80
C LYS A 3 11.22 18.14 11.48
N LYS A 4 12.07 18.19 10.45
CA LYS A 4 11.69 18.34 9.05
C LYS A 4 10.48 17.44 8.81
N GLN A 5 9.34 18.05 8.48
CA GLN A 5 8.17 17.35 7.96
C GLN A 5 8.61 16.67 6.65
N GLU A 6 9.26 15.52 6.75
CA GLU A 6 9.33 14.60 5.62
C GLU A 6 7.89 14.28 5.29
N LYS A 7 7.46 14.65 4.06
CA LYS A 7 6.17 14.22 3.49
C LYS A 7 5.95 12.77 3.91
N SER A 8 4.99 12.54 4.79
CA SER A 8 4.86 11.25 5.45
C SER A 8 4.62 10.19 4.38
N ARG A 9 5.64 9.37 4.07
CA ARG A 9 5.51 8.34 3.02
C ARG A 9 4.37 7.41 3.40
N LEU A 10 3.57 7.04 2.41
CA LEU A 10 2.51 6.06 2.53
C LEU A 10 2.93 4.82 1.75
N ALA A 11 2.56 3.65 2.25
CA ALA A 11 2.67 2.39 1.53
C ALA A 11 1.45 1.54 1.82
N ALA A 12 0.97 0.85 0.78
CA ALA A 12 -0.04 -0.19 0.89
C ALA A 12 0.45 -1.40 0.08
N ALA A 13 0.24 -2.60 0.62
CA ALA A 13 0.55 -3.86 -0.05
C ALA A 13 -0.74 -4.55 -0.46
N LEU A 14 -0.79 -5.01 -1.70
CA LEU A 14 -1.95 -5.68 -2.26
C LEU A 14 -1.65 -7.16 -2.53
N LYS A 15 -2.64 -8.02 -2.34
CA LYS A 15 -2.59 -9.43 -2.74
C LYS A 15 -3.82 -9.76 -3.55
N TYR A 16 -3.63 -10.41 -4.69
CA TYR A 16 -4.72 -10.88 -5.53
C TYR A 16 -4.71 -12.39 -5.63
N ASP A 17 -5.84 -13.02 -5.32
CA ASP A 17 -6.09 -14.44 -5.55
C ASP A 17 -7.38 -14.58 -6.38
N PRO A 18 -7.27 -14.77 -7.71
CA PRO A 18 -8.43 -14.81 -8.60
C PRO A 18 -9.35 -16.01 -8.37
N LYS A 19 -8.91 -17.01 -7.59
CA LYS A 19 -9.75 -18.17 -7.25
C LYS A 19 -10.63 -17.93 -6.02
N LYS A 20 -10.32 -16.90 -5.23
CA LYS A 20 -10.98 -16.63 -3.94
C LYS A 20 -11.66 -15.27 -3.89
N HIS A 21 -11.15 -14.28 -4.61
CA HIS A 21 -11.60 -12.91 -4.52
C HIS A 21 -11.73 -12.27 -5.90
N ASP A 22 -12.81 -11.50 -6.07
CA ASP A 22 -13.06 -10.76 -7.31
C ASP A 22 -12.12 -9.55 -7.46
N ALA A 23 -11.55 -9.07 -6.36
CA ALA A 23 -10.62 -7.95 -6.34
C ALA A 23 -9.41 -8.21 -5.42
N PRO A 24 -8.27 -7.51 -5.66
CA PRO A 24 -7.14 -7.52 -4.74
C PRO A 24 -7.51 -7.05 -3.32
N LEU A 25 -6.86 -7.64 -2.32
CA LEU A 25 -7.01 -7.30 -0.91
C LEU A 25 -5.84 -6.45 -0.43
N VAL A 26 -6.11 -5.52 0.49
CA VAL A 26 -5.05 -4.82 1.23
C VAL A 26 -4.51 -5.74 2.32
N THR A 27 -3.23 -6.10 2.24
CA THR A 27 -2.59 -7.01 3.20
C THR A 27 -1.67 -6.29 4.19
N ALA A 28 -1.23 -5.08 3.85
CA ALA A 28 -0.50 -4.21 4.76
C ALA A 28 -0.71 -2.75 4.38
N LYS A 29 -0.70 -1.86 5.37
CA LYS A 29 -0.68 -0.40 5.18
C LYS A 29 0.23 0.25 6.21
N GLY A 30 0.84 1.37 5.86
CA GLY A 30 1.77 2.06 6.74
C GLY A 30 2.03 3.50 6.36
N ARG A 31 2.50 4.27 7.35
CA ARG A 31 2.95 5.66 7.19
C ARG A 31 4.35 5.84 7.78
N GLY A 32 5.14 6.75 7.20
CA GLY A 32 6.47 7.11 7.68
C GLY A 32 7.37 5.88 7.78
N VAL A 33 7.94 5.63 8.96
CA VAL A 33 8.86 4.50 9.19
C VAL A 33 8.24 3.14 8.85
N ILE A 34 6.93 2.97 9.07
CA ILE A 34 6.26 1.70 8.71
C ILE A 34 6.16 1.56 7.18
N ALA A 35 5.86 2.65 6.46
CA ALA A 35 5.85 2.64 5.01
C ALA A 35 7.22 2.28 4.43
N GLU A 36 8.30 2.84 4.99
CA GLU A 36 9.68 2.50 4.60
C GLU A 36 9.97 1.02 4.80
N LYS A 37 9.56 0.45 5.94
CA LYS A 37 9.74 -0.97 6.22
C LYS A 37 8.99 -1.85 5.23
N ILE A 38 7.74 -1.52 4.88
CA ILE A 38 6.95 -2.24 3.88
C ILE A 38 7.67 -2.22 2.52
N ILE A 39 8.10 -1.04 2.07
CA ILE A 39 8.82 -0.87 0.79
C ILE A 39 10.14 -1.66 0.80
N SER A 40 10.90 -1.60 1.89
CA SER A 40 12.17 -2.33 2.03
C SER A 40 11.96 -3.85 1.96
N LEU A 41 10.95 -4.37 2.65
CA LEU A 41 10.56 -5.78 2.59
C LEU A 41 10.12 -6.19 1.18
N ALA A 42 9.31 -5.37 0.51
CA ALA A 42 8.88 -5.63 -0.86
C ALA A 42 10.09 -5.74 -1.80
N ARG A 43 11.04 -4.79 -1.74
CA ARG A 43 12.29 -4.84 -2.52
C ARG A 43 13.10 -6.10 -2.24
N LYS A 44 13.27 -6.45 -0.96
CA LYS A 44 14.05 -7.63 -0.55
C LYS A 44 13.46 -8.94 -1.07
N ASN A 45 12.13 -9.02 -1.18
CA ASN A 45 11.43 -10.22 -1.65
C ASN A 45 11.11 -10.18 -3.15
N GLY A 46 11.60 -9.18 -3.90
CA GLY A 46 11.32 -9.04 -5.33
C GLY A 46 9.84 -8.74 -5.65
N ILE A 47 9.09 -8.19 -4.70
CA ILE A 47 7.70 -7.77 -4.92
C ILE A 47 7.71 -6.48 -5.76
N PRO A 48 6.94 -6.39 -6.86
CA PRO A 48 6.83 -5.17 -7.65
C PRO A 48 6.34 -3.98 -6.84
N ILE A 49 6.96 -2.81 -7.04
CA ILE A 49 6.60 -1.57 -6.34
C ILE A 49 6.26 -0.53 -7.39
N LYS A 50 5.06 0.05 -7.26
CA LYS A 50 4.59 1.16 -8.08
C LYS A 50 4.44 2.39 -7.18
N GLU A 51 5.01 3.50 -7.59
CA GLU A 51 4.83 4.78 -6.92
C GLU A 51 3.65 5.52 -7.54
N ASP A 52 2.58 5.68 -6.77
CA ASP A 52 1.37 6.39 -7.18
C ASP A 52 0.78 7.11 -5.96
N PRO A 53 1.07 8.42 -5.79
CA PRO A 53 0.64 9.19 -4.62
C PRO A 53 -0.89 9.26 -4.47
N GLY A 54 -1.63 9.29 -5.58
CA GLY A 54 -3.10 9.34 -5.55
C GLY A 54 -3.68 8.01 -5.10
N LEU A 55 -3.22 6.93 -5.72
CA LEU A 55 -3.68 5.58 -5.41
C LEU A 55 -3.30 5.18 -3.98
N VAL A 56 -2.06 5.41 -3.55
CA VAL A 56 -1.62 5.02 -2.20
C VAL A 56 -2.39 5.76 -1.11
N GLN A 57 -2.83 7.00 -1.39
CA GLN A 57 -3.62 7.77 -0.43
C GLN A 57 -5.00 7.14 -0.24
N ILE A 58 -5.65 6.69 -1.31
CA ILE A 58 -6.94 5.99 -1.23
C ILE A 58 -6.75 4.60 -0.59
N LEU A 59 -5.75 3.83 -1.02
CA LEU A 59 -5.48 2.52 -0.43
C LEU A 59 -5.14 2.59 1.06
N SER A 60 -4.56 3.71 1.51
CA SER A 60 -4.26 3.91 2.94
C SER A 60 -5.50 4.13 3.81
N THR A 61 -6.66 4.46 3.22
CA THR A 61 -7.92 4.60 3.96
C THR A 61 -8.66 3.28 4.15
N LEU A 62 -8.37 2.27 3.32
CA LEU A 62 -8.97 0.93 3.41
C LEU A 62 -8.38 0.13 4.57
N ASP A 63 -9.14 -0.78 5.15
CA ASP A 63 -8.69 -1.69 6.18
C ASP A 63 -7.93 -2.91 5.65
N ILE A 64 -7.18 -3.54 6.56
CA ILE A 64 -6.47 -4.79 6.24
C ILE A 64 -7.52 -5.88 5.99
N ASP A 65 -7.27 -6.71 5.00
CA ASP A 65 -8.17 -7.75 4.46
C ASP A 65 -9.44 -7.18 3.81
N GLU A 66 -9.48 -5.88 3.51
CA GLU A 66 -10.52 -5.26 2.71
C GLU A 66 -10.19 -5.35 1.21
N GLN A 67 -11.21 -5.59 0.39
CA GLN A 67 -11.09 -5.58 -1.07
C GLN A 67 -10.99 -4.16 -1.61
N ILE A 68 -10.13 -3.95 -2.61
CA ILE A 68 -10.04 -2.64 -3.26
C ILE A 68 -11.33 -2.33 -4.03
N PRO A 69 -11.90 -1.11 -3.88
CA PRO A 69 -13.10 -0.73 -4.60
C PRO A 69 -12.92 -0.75 -6.12
N PRO A 70 -13.99 -1.06 -6.90
CA PRO A 70 -13.93 -1.11 -8.36
C PRO A 70 -13.45 0.14 -9.07
N VAL A 71 -13.59 1.29 -8.43
CA VAL A 71 -13.14 2.58 -8.95
C VAL A 71 -11.61 2.67 -9.05
N LEU A 72 -10.85 1.81 -8.36
CA LEU A 72 -9.39 1.87 -8.31
C LEU A 72 -8.68 1.03 -9.38
N TYR A 73 -9.41 0.21 -10.14
CA TYR A 73 -8.85 -0.66 -11.18
C TYR A 73 -9.54 -0.52 -12.55
N LYS A 74 -10.40 0.50 -12.71
CA LYS A 74 -11.01 0.86 -14.00
C LYS A 74 -10.12 1.79 -14.82
#